data_AF-A0A8S1YMN3-F1
#
_entry.id   AF-A0A8S1YMN3-F1
#
_cell.length_a   1.000
_cell.length_b   1.000
_cell.length_c   1.000
_cell.angle_alpha   90.00
_cell.angle_beta   90.00
_cell.angle_gamma   90.00
#
_symmetry.space_group_name_H-M   'P 1'
#
loop_
_entity.id
_entity.type
_entity.pdbx_description
1 polymer ?
#
loop_
_entity_poly.entity_id
_entity_poly.type
_entity_poly.pdbx_seq_one_letter_code
_entity_poly.pdbx_strand_id
1 'polypeptide(L)'
;MDIFKCKYLKHEKEEIMGFCLNQKCQNETQYCYKCLNATHSEHFNDCVRFTEIMEIMNESMLVYNQFEIQLKELSKTTKEFI
;
A
#
# COMPACT_ATOMS: atom_id res chain seq x y z
N MET A 1 -21.24 -2.50 -8.13
CA MET A 1 -19.80 -2.31 -7.81
C MET A 1 -19.21 -1.58 -9.00
N ASP A 2 -19.00 -0.28 -8.86
CA ASP A 2 -18.39 0.51 -9.94
C ASP A 2 -16.93 0.07 -10.10
N ILE A 3 -16.61 -0.46 -11.28
CA ILE A 3 -15.26 -0.92 -11.62
C ILE A 3 -14.39 0.35 -11.69
N PHE A 4 -13.41 0.48 -10.78
CA PHE A 4 -12.44 1.56 -10.80
C PHE A 4 -11.62 1.48 -12.09
N LYS A 5 -11.96 2.33 -13.06
CA LYS A 5 -11.29 2.43 -14.37
C LYS A 5 -10.20 3.48 -14.34
N CYS A 6 -9.14 3.26 -15.10
CA CYS A 6 -8.09 4.26 -15.27
C CYS A 6 -8.64 5.55 -15.89
N LYS A 7 -8.27 6.69 -15.27
CA LYS A 7 -8.67 8.03 -15.72
C LYS A 7 -7.77 8.61 -16.80
N TYR A 8 -6.64 7.96 -17.07
CA TYR A 8 -5.71 8.41 -18.10
C TYR A 8 -6.32 8.24 -19.49
N LEU A 9 -6.12 9.25 -20.34
CA LEU A 9 -6.70 9.28 -21.69
C LEU A 9 -6.28 8.03 -22.49
N LYS A 10 -7.25 7.32 -23.07
CA LYS A 10 -7.10 6.02 -23.78
C LYS A 10 -6.91 4.79 -22.90
N HIS A 11 -6.98 4.91 -21.58
CA HIS A 11 -6.88 3.79 -20.63
C HIS A 11 -8.22 3.44 -19.97
N GLU A 12 -9.34 3.97 -20.45
CA GLU A 12 -10.65 3.90 -19.78
C GLU A 12 -11.23 2.48 -19.69
N LYS A 13 -10.65 1.52 -20.41
CA LYS A 13 -10.99 0.10 -20.36
C LYS A 13 -10.07 -0.72 -19.46
N GLU A 14 -8.98 -0.11 -18.97
CA GLU A 14 -7.99 -0.79 -18.14
C GLU A 14 -8.42 -0.78 -16.67
N GLU A 15 -8.18 -1.91 -16.01
CA GLU A 15 -8.34 -2.05 -14.57
C GLU A 15 -7.16 -1.40 -13.85
N ILE A 16 -7.45 -0.71 -12.74
CA ILE A 16 -6.41 -0.22 -11.85
C ILE A 16 -5.73 -1.41 -11.18
N MET A 17 -4.40 -1.42 -11.18
CA MET A 17 -3.58 -2.49 -10.61
C MET A 17 -2.99 -2.12 -9.24
N GLY A 18 -2.86 -0.83 -8.95
CA GLY A 18 -2.25 -0.36 -7.71
C GLY A 18 -2.04 1.14 -7.68
N PHE A 19 -1.09 1.56 -6.83
CA PHE A 19 -0.74 2.96 -6.63
C PHE A 19 0.76 3.21 -6.79
N CYS A 20 1.10 4.34 -7.38
CA CYS A 20 2.43 4.90 -7.39
C CYS A 20 2.63 5.78 -6.16
N LEU A 21 3.68 5.50 -5.41
CA LEU A 21 4.07 6.24 -4.19
C LEU A 21 5.05 7.37 -4.48
N ASN A 22 5.49 7.52 -5.73
CA ASN A 22 6.40 8.58 -6.12
C ASN A 22 5.73 9.96 -5.97
N GLN A 23 6.42 10.90 -5.31
CA GLN A 23 5.91 12.24 -5.06
C GLN A 23 5.66 13.06 -6.34
N LYS A 24 6.26 12.67 -7.48
CA LYS A 24 6.00 13.31 -8.77
C LYS A 24 4.62 12.98 -9.34
N CYS A 25 3.96 11.92 -8.85
CA CYS A 25 2.64 11.47 -9.30
C CYS A 25 1.46 12.04 -8.50
N GLN A 26 1.65 13.17 -7.81
CA GLN A 26 0.72 13.76 -6.83
C GLN A 26 -0.77 13.85 -7.24
N ASN A 27 -1.07 13.94 -8.54
CA ASN A 27 -2.45 14.05 -9.02
C ASN A 27 -3.04 12.73 -9.55
N GLU A 28 -2.21 11.75 -9.87
CA GLU A 28 -2.61 10.47 -10.46
C GLU A 28 -1.72 9.35 -9.93
N THR A 29 -2.00 8.92 -8.70
CA THR A 29 -1.27 7.82 -8.06
C THR A 29 -1.78 6.46 -8.54
N GLN A 30 -3.04 6.35 -8.94
CA GLN A 30 -3.60 5.08 -9.46
C GLN A 30 -3.02 4.76 -10.83
N TYR A 31 -2.57 3.52 -11.02
CA TYR A 31 -2.01 3.09 -12.31
C TYR A 31 -2.62 1.76 -12.77
N CYS A 32 -2.72 1.61 -14.09
CA CYS A 32 -2.98 0.35 -14.77
C CYS A 32 -1.73 -0.14 -15.51
N TYR A 33 -1.81 -1.29 -16.17
CA TYR A 33 -0.68 -1.84 -16.95
C TYR A 33 -0.14 -0.86 -18.00
N LYS A 34 -1.02 -0.10 -18.67
CA LYS A 34 -0.60 0.89 -19.67
C LYS A 34 0.09 2.11 -19.04
N CYS A 35 -0.39 2.61 -17.90
CA CYS A 35 0.27 3.69 -17.16
C CYS A 35 1.69 3.30 -16.78
N LEU A 36 1.91 2.05 -16.39
CA LEU A 36 3.22 1.55 -15.96
C LEU A 36 4.31 1.78 -17.02
N ASN A 37 3.97 1.57 -18.29
CA ASN A 37 4.88 1.77 -19.41
C ASN A 37 4.91 3.21 -19.93
N ALA A 38 3.78 3.93 -19.88
CA ALA A 38 3.65 5.25 -20.48
C ALA A 38 4.10 6.40 -19.54
N THR A 39 3.70 6.34 -18.27
CA THR A 39 3.82 7.46 -17.33
C THR A 39 4.66 7.14 -16.09
N HIS A 40 4.88 5.87 -15.78
CA HIS A 40 5.66 5.45 -14.60
C HIS A 40 6.95 4.71 -14.95
N SER A 41 7.41 4.73 -16.20
CA SER A 41 8.62 4.02 -16.62
C SER A 41 9.89 4.47 -15.87
N GLU A 42 9.97 5.75 -15.51
CA GLU A 42 11.11 6.34 -14.79
C GLU A 42 11.12 6.02 -13.28
N HIS A 43 9.99 5.61 -12.71
CA HIS A 43 9.82 5.34 -11.28
C HIS A 43 8.95 4.10 -11.04
N PHE A 44 9.16 3.09 -11.89
CA PHE A 44 8.43 1.82 -11.84
C PHE A 44 8.52 1.16 -10.45
N ASN A 45 9.66 1.30 -9.78
CA ASN A 45 9.90 0.72 -8.46
C ASN A 45 9.01 1.34 -7.37
N ASP A 46 8.45 2.52 -7.61
CA ASP A 46 7.52 3.17 -6.69
C ASP A 46 6.06 2.78 -6.97
N CYS A 47 5.80 1.94 -7.98
CA CYS A 47 4.48 1.43 -8.32
C CYS A 47 4.20 0.12 -7.57
N VAL A 48 3.33 0.20 -6.56
CA VAL A 48 2.98 -0.92 -5.69
C VAL A 48 1.58 -1.44 -6.04
N ARG A 49 1.47 -2.75 -6.25
CA ARG A 49 0.20 -3.42 -6.55
C ARG A 49 -0.68 -3.52 -5.32
N PHE A 50 -1.99 -3.63 -5.52
CA PHE A 50 -2.92 -3.88 -4.42
C PHE A 50 -2.57 -5.11 -3.60
N THR A 51 -2.13 -6.19 -4.25
CA THR A 51 -1.73 -7.43 -3.57
C THR A 51 -0.56 -7.20 -2.60
N GLU A 52 0.44 -6.44 -3.04
CA GLU A 52 1.62 -6.11 -2.22
C GLU A 52 1.23 -5.19 -1.06
N ILE A 53 0.33 -4.23 -1.28
CA ILE A 53 -0.21 -3.38 -0.19
C ILE A 53 -0.93 -4.24 0.86
N MET A 54 -1.75 -5.20 0.41
CA MET A 54 -2.47 -6.10 1.32
C MET A 54 -1.52 -6.98 2.12
N GLU A 55 -0.45 -7.49 1.50
CA GLU A 55 0.61 -8.24 2.17
C GLU A 55 1.30 -7.38 3.25
N ILE A 56 1.73 -6.16 2.90
CA ILE A 56 2.34 -5.21 3.84
C ILE A 56 1.41 -4.90 5.02
N MET A 57 0.11 -4.69 4.75
CA MET A 57 -0.88 -4.44 5.80
C MET A 57 -1.05 -5.63 6.73
N ASN A 58 -1.09 -6.85 6.19
CA ASN A 58 -1.21 -8.06 6.98
C ASN A 58 0.04 -8.29 7.85
N GLU A 59 1.24 -8.13 7.30
CA GLU A 59 2.50 -8.22 8.05
C GLU A 59 2.56 -7.16 9.16
N SER A 60 2.19 -5.91 8.84
CA SER A 60 2.15 -4.82 9.80
C SER A 60 1.18 -5.10 10.95
N MET A 61 0.02 -5.70 10.65
CA MET A 61 -0.96 -6.09 11.67
C MET A 61 -0.42 -7.19 12.58
N LEU A 62 0.30 -8.18 12.05
CA LEU A 62 0.93 -9.23 12.85
C LEU A 62 1.99 -8.65 13.80
N VAL A 63 2.85 -7.78 13.29
CA VAL A 63 3.88 -7.09 14.08
C VAL A 63 3.25 -6.22 15.17
N TYR A 64 2.20 -5.47 14.84
CA TYR A 64 1.48 -4.64 15.80
C TYR A 64 0.90 -5.48 16.96
N ASN A 65 0.26 -6.61 16.65
CA ASN A 65 -0.31 -7.49 17.66
C ASN A 65 0.78 -8.08 18.58
N GLN A 66 1.96 -8.42 18.03
CA GLN A 66 3.10 -8.88 18.82
C GLN A 66 3.60 -7.80 19.78
N PHE A 67 3.72 -6.55 19.31
CA PHE A 67 4.10 -5.43 20.18
C PHE A 67 3.06 -5.18 21.27
N GLU A 68 1.77 -5.30 20.99
CA GLU A 68 0.72 -5.12 21.99
C GLU A 68 0.82 -6.17 23.11
N ILE A 69 1.13 -7.43 22.76
CA ILE A 69 1.37 -8.50 23.72
C ILE A 69 2.59 -8.20 24.60
N GLN A 70 3.72 -7.85 23.98
CA GLN A 70 4.96 -7.52 24.70
C GLN A 70 4.78 -6.34 25.66
N LEU A 71 4.05 -5.29 25.23
CA LEU A 71 3.75 -4.13 26.07
C LEU A 71 2.87 -4.50 27.27
N LYS A 72 1.86 -5.36 27.07
CA LYS A 72 1.02 -5.87 28.17
C LYS A 72 1.84 -6.67 29.18
N GLU A 73 2.72 -7.56 28.72
CA GLU A 73 3.61 -8.35 29.57
C GLU A 73 4.55 -7.45 30.38
N LEU A 74 5.24 -6.52 29.73
CA LEU A 74 6.11 -5.55 30.39
C LEU A 74 5.35 -4.74 31.45
N SER A 75 4.15 -4.25 31.11
CA SER A 75 3.32 -3.47 32.05
C SER A 75 2.92 -4.27 33.28
N LYS A 76 2.70 -5.59 33.14
CA LYS A 76 2.38 -6.49 34.25
C LYS A 76 3.60 -6.68 35.13
N THR A 77 4.75 -6.98 34.53
CA THR A 77 6.01 -7.15 35.26
C THR A 77 6.37 -5.88 36.04
N THR A 78 6.28 -4.69 35.43
CA THR A 78 6.57 -3.43 36.13
C THR A 78 5.66 -3.20 37.33
N LYS A 79 4.38 -3.60 37.27
CA LYS A 79 3.44 -3.51 38.41
C LYS A 79 3.75 -4.50 39.53
N GLU A 80 4.48 -5.58 39.26
CA GLU A 80 4.92 -6.54 40.28
C GLU A 80 6.19 -6.07 41.00
N PHE A 81 6.92 -5.10 40.43
CA PHE A 81 8.15 -4.52 40.99
C PHE A 81 7.95 -3.18 41.71
N ILE A 82 6.78 -2.54 41.59
CA ILE A 82 6.38 -1.30 42.29
C ILE A 82 5.42 -1.66 43.41
#